data_AF-A0A523ARX6-F1
#
_entry.id   AF-A0A523ARX6-F1
#
_cell.length_a   1.000
_cell.length_b   1.000
_cell.length_c   1.000
_cell.angle_alpha   90.00
_cell.angle_beta   90.00
_cell.angle_gamma   90.00
#
_symmetry.space_group_name_H-M   'P 1'
#
loop_
_entity.id
_entity.type
_entity.pdbx_description
1 polymer ?
#
loop_
_entity_poly.entity_id
_entity_poly.type
_entity_poly.pdbx_seq_one_letter_code
_entity_poly.pdbx_strand_id
1 'polypeptide(L)' 'MKRYRLRKSQIRELRERVWRELGKEVEGEVEVVEEEGRKLILVDGSVLLLEEGGRLLPFLGRAGEWGLKR' A
#
# COMPACT_ATOMS: atom_id res chain seq x y z
N MET A 1 -1.75 -8.78 12.17
CA MET A 1 -0.85 -7.85 11.45
C MET A 1 0.53 -8.43 11.08
N LYS A 2 0.95 -8.31 9.81
CA LYS A 2 2.34 -8.52 9.33
C LYS A 2 2.82 -7.28 8.59
N ARG A 3 4.07 -6.84 8.80
CA ARG A 3 4.70 -5.72 8.06
C ARG A 3 5.93 -6.21 7.31
N TYR A 4 6.05 -5.85 6.03
CA TYR A 4 7.20 -6.24 5.20
C TYR A 4 7.47 -5.24 4.07
N ARG A 5 8.73 -5.20 3.62
CA ARG A 5 9.16 -4.41 2.46
C ARG A 5 8.94 -5.21 1.18
N LEU A 6 8.53 -4.51 0.11
CA LEU A 6 8.43 -5.11 -1.21
C LEU A 6 9.80 -5.18 -1.90
N ARG A 7 10.02 -6.23 -2.70
CA ARG A 7 11.19 -6.33 -3.59
C ARG A 7 11.03 -5.38 -4.77
N LYS A 8 12.14 -5.00 -5.41
CA LYS A 8 12.16 -4.11 -6.57
C LYS A 8 11.19 -4.52 -7.70
N SER A 9 11.09 -5.83 -8.00
CA SER A 9 10.15 -6.34 -9.01
C SER A 9 8.68 -6.14 -8.60
N GLN A 10 8.35 -6.44 -7.35
CA GLN A 10 7.00 -6.25 -6.79
C GLN A 10 6.61 -4.77 -6.73
N ILE A 11 7.57 -3.88 -6.42
CA ILE A 11 7.36 -2.43 -6.45
C ILE A 11 7.03 -1.97 -7.87
N ARG A 12 7.76 -2.46 -8.88
CA ARG A 12 7.48 -2.12 -10.28
C ARG A 12 6.07 -2.55 -10.69
N GLU A 13 5.69 -3.80 -10.40
CA GLU A 13 4.34 -4.32 -10.69
C GLU A 13 3.25 -3.51 -9.97
N LEU A 14 3.48 -3.16 -8.71
CA LEU A 14 2.55 -2.33 -7.95
C LEU A 14 2.39 -0.95 -8.60
N ARG A 15 3.48 -0.28 -8.99
CA ARG A 15 3.44 1.03 -9.65
C ARG A 15 2.67 0.99 -10.96
N GLU A 16 2.91 -0.03 -11.78
CA GLU A 16 2.17 -0.25 -13.03
C GLU A 16 0.66 -0.46 -12.77
N ARG A 17 0.32 -1.25 -11.74
CA ARG A 17 -1.08 -1.44 -11.32
C ARG A 17 -1.71 -0.14 -10.83
N VAL A 18 -1.03 0.63 -9.99
CA VAL A 18 -1.54 1.90 -9.46
C VAL A 18 -1.76 2.91 -10.58
N TRP A 19 -0.83 3.01 -11.53
CA TRP A 19 -1.01 3.85 -12.70
C TRP A 19 -2.23 3.42 -13.52
N ARG A 20 -2.36 2.12 -13.81
CA ARG A 20 -3.46 1.59 -14.63
C ARG A 20 -4.83 1.68 -13.96
N GLU A 21 -4.92 1.37 -12.66
CA GLU A 21 -6.18 1.30 -11.92
C GLU A 21 -6.61 2.68 -11.40
N LEU A 22 -5.67 3.54 -11.01
CA LEU A 22 -5.95 4.81 -10.32
C LEU A 22 -5.45 6.06 -11.04
N GLY A 23 -4.65 5.92 -12.11
CA GLY A 23 -4.06 7.06 -12.84
C GLY A 23 -3.06 7.86 -11.99
N LYS A 24 -2.48 7.24 -10.95
CA LYS A 24 -1.55 7.89 -10.03
C LYS A 24 -0.15 7.32 -10.16
N GLU A 25 0.84 8.16 -9.94
CA GLU A 25 2.23 7.75 -9.80
C GLU A 25 2.59 7.60 -8.33
N VAL A 26 3.41 6.59 -8.02
CA VAL A 26 3.88 6.30 -6.66
C VAL A 26 5.38 6.10 -6.72
N GLU A 27 6.12 6.93 -5.99
CA GLU A 27 7.57 6.87 -5.84
C GLU A 27 7.95 6.77 -4.36
N GLY A 28 9.17 6.29 -4.08
CA GLY A 28 9.63 6.07 -2.70
C GLY A 28 9.77 4.60 -2.31
N GLU A 29 10.13 4.40 -1.04
CA GLU A 29 10.22 3.09 -0.40
C GLU A 29 8.82 2.55 -0.12
N VAL A 30 8.56 1.29 -0.51
CA VAL A 30 7.24 0.68 -0.34
C VAL A 30 7.27 -0.43 0.70
N GLU A 31 6.39 -0.29 1.68
CA GLU A 31 6.10 -1.29 2.69
C GLU A 31 4.63 -1.71 2.62
N VAL A 32 4.34 -2.93 3.05
CA VAL A 32 2.99 -3.46 3.14
C VAL A 32 2.71 -3.89 4.56
N VAL A 33 1.54 -3.51 5.07
CA VAL A 33 0.97 -3.99 6.31
C VAL A 33 -0.26 -4.83 5.97
N GLU A 34 -0.20 -6.13 6.27
CA GLU A 34 -1.25 -7.09 5.95
C GLU A 34 -1.99 -7.55 7.22
N GLU A 35 -3.32 -7.50 7.15
CA GLU A 35 -4.22 -7.97 8.20
C GLU A 35 -5.53 -8.46 7.60
N GLU A 36 -5.95 -9.68 7.97
CA GLU A 36 -7.23 -10.27 7.57
C GLU A 36 -7.55 -10.20 6.06
N GLY A 37 -6.53 -10.38 5.21
CA GLY A 37 -6.68 -10.34 3.74
C GLY A 37 -6.73 -8.92 3.14
N ARG A 38 -6.58 -7.89 3.96
CA ARG A 38 -6.38 -6.50 3.55
C ARG A 38 -4.91 -6.15 3.61
N LYS A 39 -4.44 -5.32 2.68
CA LYS A 39 -3.08 -4.81 2.66
C LYS A 39 -3.10 -3.30 2.60
N LEU A 40 -2.52 -2.65 3.60
CA LEU A 40 -2.16 -1.25 3.51
C LEU A 40 -0.80 -1.13 2.85
N ILE A 41 -0.71 -0.27 1.84
CA ILE A 41 0.53 0.03 1.16
C ILE A 41 1.01 1.39 1.67
N LEU A 42 2.16 1.35 2.30
CA LEU A 42 2.86 2.50 2.83
C LEU A 42 3.95 2.89 1.84
N VAL A 43 4.06 4.20 1.63
CA VAL A 43 5.06 4.81 0.76
C VAL A 43 5.77 5.87 1.61
N ASP A 44 7.07 5.69 1.80
CA ASP A 44 7.89 6.50 2.71
C ASP A 44 7.24 6.63 4.11
N GLY A 45 6.68 5.52 4.61
CA GLY A 45 6.02 5.44 5.92
C GLY A 45 4.59 5.97 5.97
N SER A 46 4.06 6.58 4.90
CA SER A 46 2.68 7.08 4.82
C SER A 46 1.76 6.08 4.11
N VAL A 47 0.62 5.75 4.70
CA VAL A 47 -0.37 4.88 4.05
C VAL A 47 -1.03 5.62 2.89
N LEU A 48 -0.84 5.14 1.66
CA LEU A 48 -1.43 5.76 0.46
C LEU A 48 -2.53 4.91 -0.17
N LEU A 49 -2.45 3.58 -0.06
CA LEU A 49 -3.37 2.68 -0.75
C LEU A 49 -3.82 1.54 0.17
N LEU A 50 -5.01 1.03 -0.13
CA LEU A 50 -5.58 -0.19 0.43
C LEU A 50 -5.76 -1.18 -0.73
N GLU A 51 -5.30 -2.41 -0.54
CA GLU A 51 -5.67 -3.55 -1.39
C GLU A 51 -6.60 -4.48 -0.59
N GLU A 52 -7.82 -4.66 -1.09
CA GLU A 52 -8.84 -5.56 -0.53
C GLU A 52 -9.54 -6.30 -1.68
N GLY A 53 -9.68 -7.62 -1.57
CA GLY A 53 -10.31 -8.42 -2.61
C GLY A 53 -9.63 -8.33 -3.98
N GLY A 54 -8.32 -8.05 -4.01
CA GLY A 54 -7.51 -7.89 -5.22
C GLY A 54 -7.64 -6.54 -5.94
N ARG A 55 -8.40 -5.58 -5.39
CA ARG A 55 -8.54 -4.22 -5.95
C ARG A 55 -7.69 -3.22 -5.20
N LEU A 56 -7.05 -2.31 -5.91
CA LEU A 56 -6.37 -1.16 -5.31
C LEU A 56 -7.35 0.01 -5.14
N LEU A 57 -7.34 0.59 -3.95
CA LEU A 57 -8.18 1.73 -3.57
C LEU A 57 -7.29 2.83 -2.96
N PRO A 58 -7.58 4.12 -3.23
CA PRO A 58 -6.98 5.20 -2.46
C PRO A 58 -7.33 5.04 -0.98
N PHE A 59 -6.32 5.14 -0.11
CA PHE A 59 -6.58 5.10 1.33
C PHE A 59 -7.11 6.46 1.80
N LEU A 60 -8.32 6.47 2.36
CA LEU A 60 -8.98 7.66 2.92
C LEU A 60 -9.15 7.59 4.45
N GLY A 61 -8.69 6.51 5.09
CA GLY A 61 -8.80 6.28 6.53
C GLY A 61 -7.69 6.95 7.34
N ARG A 62 -7.73 6.78 8.68
CA ARG A 62 -6.60 7.21 9.54
C ARG A 62 -5.67 6.03 9.76
N ALA A 63 -4.38 6.21 9.48
CA ALA A 63 -3.35 5.17 9.72
C ALA A 63 -3.35 4.64 11.18
N GLY A 64 -3.79 5.46 12.15
CA GLY A 64 -3.90 5.07 13.55
C GLY A 64 -4.92 3.96 13.85
N GLU A 65 -5.91 3.74 12.98
CA GLU A 65 -6.88 2.64 13.12
C GLU A 65 -6.24 1.25 12.90
N TRP A 66 -5.04 1.23 12.33
CA TRP A 66 -4.27 0.02 12.01
C TRP A 66 -3.07 -0.18 12.94
N GLY A 67 -3.04 0.51 14.08
CA GLY A 67 -1.92 0.43 15.02
C GLY A 67 -0.61 1.00 14.47
N LEU A 68 -0.63 1.70 13.33
CA LEU A 68 0.51 2.40 12.77
C LEU A 68 0.69 3.71 13.54
N LYS A 69 1.58 3.68 14.54
CA LYS A 69 2.02 4.91 15.21
C LYS A 69 2.82 5.75 14.21
N ARG A 70 2.45 7.02 14.15
CA ARG A 70 3.05 8.07 13.31
C ARG A 70 4.52 8.26 13.63
#